data_AF-A0A2E6NI14-F1
#
_entry.id   AF-A0A2E6NI14-F1
#
_cell.length_a   1.000
_cell.length_b   1.000
_cell.length_c   1.000
_cell.angle_alpha   90.00
_cell.angle_beta   90.00
_cell.angle_gamma   90.00
#
_symmetry.space_group_name_H-M   'P 1'
#
loop_
_entity.id
_entity.type
_entity.pdbx_description
1 polymer ?
#
loop_
_entity_poly.entity_id
_entity_poly.type
_entity_poly.pdbx_seq_one_letter_code
_entity_poly.pdbx_strand_id
1 'polypeptide(L)'
;MFLWKAKGRNCSKCQKSIPVERLVSDVVTCGAFRNQCGMTVKLIQLLFVSIIIGMAPWSEAGLLQTVSTPRVSVSHQARSIQPGEVVELVVSATQSVVSVQVTAFEQSILLYPSSGQMVWRGLIGVDLDVEVREHLVSVTVITADDTPVHVRYPLTVIPKQFATRQLTVAPQYVNPTPEALARIQQEAARTTTIFETQTPQRVWRGSFLAPVPGKATSSFGRRSVFNGQPRSPHSGADFRAIEGTPVTAPNRGRVVLRSDLYFSGNCVILDHGLGLYSFFAHLSGFAVEEGDVVDSGDVVGYVGATGRVTGPHLHWTVRLNTARVDPLSLMEVLFDDSGTY
;
A
#
# COMPACT_ATOMS: atom_id res chain seq x y z
N MET A 1 21.64 2.91 -27.68
CA MET A 1 23.11 2.95 -27.65
C MET A 1 23.54 4.35 -27.21
N PHE A 2 23.68 4.57 -25.90
CA PHE A 2 24.19 5.82 -25.34
C PHE A 2 25.03 5.49 -24.11
N LEU A 3 26.28 5.90 -24.18
CA LEU A 3 27.35 5.71 -23.21
C LEU A 3 27.14 6.59 -21.98
N TRP A 4 27.30 6.03 -20.78
CA TRP A 4 27.57 6.82 -19.59
C TRP A 4 29.02 6.61 -19.15
N LYS A 5 29.80 7.70 -19.23
CA LYS A 5 31.17 7.83 -18.71
C LYS A 5 31.11 7.86 -17.18
N ALA A 6 31.71 6.86 -16.53
CA ALA A 6 32.01 6.91 -15.11
C ALA A 6 33.21 7.84 -14.85
N LYS A 7 33.03 8.84 -13.98
CA LYS A 7 34.13 9.64 -13.41
C LYS A 7 34.81 8.83 -12.31
N GLY A 8 36.09 8.52 -12.51
CA GLY A 8 36.95 7.88 -11.53
C GLY A 8 37.28 8.79 -10.35
N ARG A 9 37.44 8.17 -9.17
CA ARG A 9 38.25 8.71 -8.08
C ARG A 9 39.42 7.76 -7.84
N ASN A 10 40.62 8.28 -8.03
CA ASN A 10 41.88 7.62 -7.68
C ASN A 10 41.96 7.47 -6.16
N CYS A 11 42.23 6.27 -5.68
CA CYS A 11 42.95 6.08 -4.43
C CYS A 11 44.18 5.22 -4.72
N SER A 12 45.33 5.87 -4.64
CA SER A 12 46.66 5.31 -4.82
C SER A 12 47.13 4.64 -3.53
N LYS A 13 47.43 3.34 -3.56
CA LYS A 13 48.66 2.73 -3.00
C LYS A 13 48.59 1.19 -3.02
N CYS A 14 49.77 0.60 -3.22
CA CYS A 14 50.13 -0.81 -3.10
C CYS A 14 49.95 -1.71 -4.35
N GLN A 15 50.94 -1.61 -5.23
CA GLN A 15 51.45 -2.72 -6.03
C GLN A 15 51.93 -3.86 -5.13
N LYS A 16 51.56 -5.11 -5.48
CA LYS A 16 52.49 -6.22 -5.74
C LYS A 16 51.72 -7.47 -6.17
N SER A 17 52.17 -8.05 -7.27
CA SER A 17 51.85 -9.39 -7.76
C SER A 17 52.80 -10.43 -7.14
N ILE A 18 52.35 -11.68 -7.00
CA ILE A 18 53.03 -12.99 -7.23
C ILE A 18 52.15 -14.13 -6.65
N PRO A 19 52.16 -15.35 -7.22
CA PRO A 19 51.13 -16.40 -7.05
C PRO A 19 51.56 -17.57 -6.12
N VAL A 20 50.72 -18.61 -6.07
CA VAL A 20 50.99 -20.07 -5.91
C VAL A 20 50.14 -20.78 -4.82
N GLU A 21 49.35 -21.73 -5.34
CA GLU A 21 48.88 -23.04 -4.86
C GLU A 21 48.77 -23.48 -3.38
N ARG A 22 47.66 -24.21 -3.17
CA ARG A 22 47.43 -25.45 -2.37
C ARG A 22 47.40 -25.37 -0.84
N LEU A 23 46.24 -25.75 -0.30
CA LEU A 23 46.15 -26.85 0.66
C LEU A 23 44.80 -27.58 0.56
N VAL A 24 44.93 -28.90 0.53
CA VAL A 24 43.92 -29.95 0.45
C VAL A 24 43.39 -30.24 1.86
N SER A 25 42.10 -30.53 2.00
CA SER A 25 41.65 -31.62 2.88
C SER A 25 40.25 -32.07 2.48
N ASP A 26 40.16 -33.38 2.33
CA ASP A 26 39.05 -34.16 1.81
C ASP A 26 37.93 -34.42 2.84
N VAL A 27 36.90 -35.08 2.30
CA VAL A 27 36.01 -36.09 2.90
C VAL A 27 34.65 -35.57 3.37
N VAL A 28 33.58 -36.10 2.75
CA VAL A 28 32.48 -36.89 3.36
C VAL A 28 31.38 -37.08 2.29
N THR A 29 31.49 -38.17 1.52
CA THR A 29 30.68 -39.42 1.53
C THR A 29 29.49 -39.46 0.56
N CYS A 30 29.55 -40.42 -0.35
CA CYS A 30 28.45 -41.01 -1.09
C CYS A 30 28.38 -42.50 -0.71
N GLY A 31 27.19 -43.08 -0.66
CA GLY A 31 27.02 -44.55 -0.73
C GLY A 31 26.00 -45.13 0.23
N ALA A 32 24.77 -45.28 -0.25
CA ALA A 32 23.82 -46.30 0.21
C ALA A 32 23.80 -47.43 -0.83
N PHE A 33 23.78 -48.70 -0.41
CA PHE A 33 22.99 -49.80 -1.02
C PHE A 33 23.24 -51.17 -0.32
N ARG A 34 22.11 -51.80 0.06
CA ARG A 34 21.74 -53.25 0.07
C ARG A 34 22.49 -54.34 0.88
N ASN A 35 21.64 -55.09 1.60
CA ASN A 35 21.38 -56.57 1.57
C ASN A 35 21.89 -57.52 2.69
N GLN A 36 20.88 -58.20 3.29
CA GLN A 36 20.73 -59.66 3.52
C GLN A 36 21.25 -60.38 4.80
N CYS A 37 20.49 -61.44 5.12
CA CYS A 37 20.63 -62.54 6.10
C CYS A 37 20.20 -62.23 7.55
N GLY A 38 19.39 -63.02 8.26
CA GLY A 38 18.87 -64.39 8.07
C GLY A 38 19.11 -65.22 9.35
N MET A 39 18.07 -65.94 9.84
CA MET A 39 18.09 -67.03 10.86
C MET A 39 18.34 -66.61 12.35
N THR A 40 17.79 -67.22 13.42
CA THR A 40 16.99 -68.43 13.66
C THR A 40 16.34 -68.39 15.07
N VAL A 41 15.30 -69.21 15.22
CA VAL A 41 14.44 -69.50 16.39
C VAL A 41 15.16 -70.12 17.59
N LYS A 42 14.72 -69.80 18.82
CA LYS A 42 14.66 -70.78 19.94
C LYS A 42 13.47 -70.52 20.88
N LEU A 43 12.59 -71.52 20.94
CA LEU A 43 11.51 -71.74 21.90
C LEU A 43 12.06 -71.93 23.32
N ILE A 44 11.45 -71.28 24.32
CA ILE A 44 11.32 -71.80 25.69
C ILE A 44 9.90 -71.44 26.18
N GLN A 45 9.06 -72.47 26.31
CA GLN A 45 7.84 -72.42 27.12
C GLN A 45 8.22 -72.70 28.58
N LEU A 46 7.68 -71.93 29.52
CA LEU A 46 7.34 -72.40 30.86
C LEU A 46 6.35 -71.43 31.52
N LEU A 47 5.17 -71.97 31.82
CA LEU A 47 4.07 -71.39 32.59
C LEU A 47 4.55 -71.01 34.00
N PHE A 48 4.19 -69.82 34.52
CA PHE A 48 3.88 -69.64 35.95
C PHE A 48 2.97 -68.40 36.17
N VAL A 49 1.74 -68.70 36.59
CA VAL A 49 0.96 -68.07 37.68
C VAL A 49 0.70 -66.55 37.62
N SER A 50 -0.59 -66.26 37.48
CA SER A 50 -1.27 -64.99 37.66
C SER A 50 -0.90 -64.26 38.96
N ILE A 51 -0.43 -63.02 38.82
CA ILE A 51 -0.61 -61.96 39.81
C ILE A 51 -1.13 -60.74 39.05
N ILE A 52 -2.44 -60.51 39.14
CA ILE A 52 -3.08 -59.27 38.70
C ILE A 52 -2.81 -58.23 39.79
N ILE A 53 -1.74 -57.46 39.64
CA ILE A 53 -1.57 -56.18 40.34
C ILE A 53 -2.07 -55.12 39.36
N GLY A 54 -3.12 -54.40 39.76
CA GLY A 54 -3.73 -53.34 38.98
C GLY A 54 -2.69 -52.26 38.63
N MET A 55 -2.26 -52.26 37.37
CA MET A 55 -1.64 -51.10 36.77
C MET A 55 -2.77 -50.19 36.30
N ALA A 56 -3.00 -49.11 37.05
CA ALA A 56 -3.78 -47.98 36.59
C ALA A 56 -3.26 -47.58 35.21
N PRO A 57 -4.12 -47.30 34.22
CA PRO A 57 -3.67 -46.72 32.98
C PRO A 57 -3.02 -45.39 33.34
N TRP A 58 -1.70 -45.31 33.19
CA TRP A 58 -1.03 -44.03 33.12
C TRP A 58 -1.62 -43.35 31.89
N SER A 59 -2.61 -42.48 32.13
CA SER A 59 -3.05 -41.54 31.11
C SER A 59 -1.79 -40.79 30.70
N GLU A 60 -1.36 -40.95 29.46
CA GLU A 60 -0.55 -39.94 28.82
C GLU A 60 -1.37 -38.66 28.92
N ALA A 61 -1.07 -37.86 29.93
CA ALA A 61 -1.45 -36.48 29.98
C ALA A 61 -0.75 -35.86 28.78
N GLY A 62 -1.44 -35.85 27.64
CA GLY A 62 -1.00 -35.17 26.45
C GLY A 62 -0.58 -33.78 26.89
N LEU A 63 0.70 -33.47 26.70
CA LEU A 63 1.24 -32.13 26.84
C LEU A 63 0.39 -31.23 25.94
N LEU A 64 -0.60 -30.58 26.54
CA LEU A 64 -1.28 -29.46 25.95
C LEU A 64 -0.19 -28.42 25.74
N GLN A 65 0.38 -28.37 24.54
CA GLN A 65 1.17 -27.24 24.12
C GLN A 65 0.24 -26.04 24.17
N THR A 66 0.33 -25.27 25.25
CA THR A 66 -0.30 -23.96 25.33
C THR A 66 0.33 -23.13 24.23
N VAL A 67 -0.35 -23.00 23.10
CA VAL A 67 0.02 -22.07 22.04
C VAL A 67 -0.07 -20.68 22.68
N SER A 68 1.07 -20.14 23.09
CA SER A 68 1.14 -18.79 23.65
C SER A 68 0.60 -17.84 22.61
N THR A 69 -0.52 -17.18 22.91
CA THR A 69 -1.07 -16.15 22.04
C THR A 69 0.01 -15.09 21.80
N PRO A 70 0.31 -14.72 20.54
CA PRO A 70 1.35 -13.74 20.28
C PRO A 70 1.00 -12.42 20.95
N ARG A 71 1.98 -11.78 21.61
CA ARG A 71 1.77 -10.50 22.32
C ARG A 71 1.25 -9.39 21.41
N VAL A 72 1.65 -9.44 20.13
CA VAL A 72 1.24 -8.55 19.04
C VAL A 72 0.85 -9.40 17.84
N SER A 73 -0.28 -9.08 17.22
CA SER A 73 -0.73 -9.67 15.96
C SER A 73 -0.94 -8.57 14.91
N VAL A 74 -0.57 -8.86 13.67
CA VAL A 74 -0.77 -7.98 12.51
C VAL A 74 -1.66 -8.69 11.51
N SER A 75 -2.68 -8.00 11.01
CA SER A 75 -3.59 -8.47 9.97
C SER A 75 -3.92 -7.34 9.01
N HIS A 76 -4.58 -7.65 7.90
CA HIS A 76 -5.06 -6.62 6.98
C HIS A 76 -6.46 -6.94 6.43
N GLN A 77 -7.14 -5.90 5.95
CA GLN A 77 -8.33 -5.98 5.11
C GLN A 77 -8.08 -5.19 3.83
N ALA A 78 -8.50 -5.75 2.69
CA ALA A 78 -8.37 -5.10 1.39
C ALA A 78 -9.40 -5.71 0.43
N ARG A 79 -9.82 -4.93 -0.58
CA ARG A 79 -10.54 -5.45 -1.74
C ARG A 79 -9.69 -6.48 -2.50
N SER A 80 -8.42 -6.15 -2.71
CA SER A 80 -7.38 -7.02 -3.23
C SER A 80 -6.00 -6.39 -2.96
N ILE A 81 -4.91 -7.16 -3.11
CA ILE A 81 -3.54 -6.61 -3.01
C ILE A 81 -2.95 -6.51 -4.41
N GLN A 82 -3.42 -5.52 -5.16
CA GLN A 82 -2.99 -5.22 -6.52
C GLN A 82 -2.49 -3.77 -6.62
N PRO A 83 -1.72 -3.42 -7.67
CA PRO A 83 -1.40 -2.02 -7.95
C PRO A 83 -2.67 -1.15 -7.99
N GLY A 84 -2.65 -0.05 -7.26
CA GLY A 84 -3.76 0.88 -7.10
C GLY A 84 -4.72 0.59 -5.96
N GLU A 85 -4.51 -0.45 -5.15
CA GLU A 85 -5.44 -0.78 -4.06
C GLU A 85 -5.07 -0.12 -2.74
N VAL A 86 -6.07 0.00 -1.86
CA VAL A 86 -5.91 0.41 -0.46
C VAL A 86 -5.93 -0.84 0.41
N VAL A 87 -5.07 -0.87 1.42
CA VAL A 87 -5.01 -1.93 2.43
C VAL A 87 -5.18 -1.29 3.80
N GLU A 88 -6.18 -1.71 4.56
CA GLU A 88 -6.28 -1.39 5.98
C GLU A 88 -5.41 -2.38 6.77
N LEU A 89 -4.36 -1.89 7.41
CA LEU A 89 -3.53 -2.64 8.34
C LEU A 89 -4.14 -2.55 9.74
N VAL A 90 -4.24 -3.69 10.42
CA VAL A 90 -4.69 -3.77 11.81
C VAL A 90 -3.56 -4.38 12.64
N VAL A 91 -3.10 -3.63 13.64
CA VAL A 91 -2.13 -4.08 14.65
C VAL A 91 -2.86 -4.18 15.97
N SER A 92 -2.93 -5.40 16.51
CA SER A 92 -3.55 -5.67 17.81
C SER A 92 -2.52 -6.17 18.80
N ALA A 93 -2.65 -5.77 20.06
CA ALA A 93 -1.81 -6.23 21.15
C ALA A 93 -2.66 -6.80 22.29
N THR A 94 -2.03 -7.63 23.11
CA THR A 94 -2.62 -8.18 24.35
C THR A 94 -2.50 -7.22 25.55
N GLN A 95 -1.74 -6.12 25.38
CA GLN A 95 -1.56 -5.05 26.36
C GLN A 95 -1.61 -3.69 25.67
N SER A 96 -1.78 -2.61 26.45
CA SER A 96 -1.85 -1.25 25.91
C SER A 96 -0.56 -0.90 25.17
N VAL A 97 -0.72 -0.36 23.97
CA VAL A 97 0.38 0.06 23.11
C VAL A 97 0.68 1.53 23.38
N VAL A 98 1.93 1.82 23.72
CA VAL A 98 2.46 3.18 23.93
C VAL A 98 2.79 3.82 22.59
N SER A 99 3.42 3.07 21.69
CA SER A 99 3.70 3.55 20.33
C SER A 99 3.73 2.41 19.32
N VAL A 100 3.39 2.74 18.08
CA VAL A 100 3.49 1.85 16.93
C VAL A 100 4.18 2.58 15.78
N GLN A 101 5.19 1.95 15.20
CA GLN A 101 5.90 2.43 14.03
C GLN A 101 5.72 1.41 12.93
N VAL A 102 5.26 1.87 11.76
CA VAL A 102 5.03 1.01 10.60
C VAL A 102 5.74 1.58 9.39
N THR A 103 6.47 0.73 8.68
CA THR A 103 7.03 1.04 7.36
C THR A 103 6.51 0.02 6.35
N ALA A 104 5.95 0.51 5.26
CA ALA A 104 5.49 -0.29 4.12
C ALA A 104 5.89 0.42 2.83
N PHE A 105 6.38 -0.32 1.83
CA PHE A 105 6.82 0.25 0.54
C PHE A 105 7.77 1.45 0.68
N GLU A 106 8.71 1.37 1.64
CA GLU A 106 9.68 2.43 1.97
C GLU A 106 9.04 3.73 2.52
N GLN A 107 7.74 3.72 2.81
CA GLN A 107 6.99 4.83 3.37
C GLN A 107 6.68 4.61 4.85
N SER A 108 6.73 5.69 5.64
CA SER A 108 6.22 5.70 7.01
C SER A 108 4.70 5.75 6.99
N ILE A 109 4.06 4.79 7.68
CA ILE A 109 2.61 4.66 7.75
C ILE A 109 2.14 5.07 9.13
N LEU A 110 1.30 6.11 9.18
CA LEU A 110 0.72 6.61 10.41
C LEU A 110 -0.52 5.79 10.78
N LEU A 111 -0.53 5.25 11.98
CA LEU A 111 -1.66 4.49 12.53
C LEU A 111 -2.42 5.34 13.56
N TYR A 112 -3.69 4.99 13.78
CA TYR A 112 -4.57 5.60 14.77
C TYR A 112 -5.22 4.52 15.66
N PRO A 113 -5.51 4.83 16.94
CA PRO A 113 -6.14 3.87 17.84
C PRO A 113 -7.65 3.73 17.55
N SER A 114 -8.19 2.52 17.69
CA SER A 114 -9.61 2.21 17.45
C SER A 114 -10.34 1.61 18.67
N SER A 115 -9.65 0.90 19.56
CA SER A 115 -10.24 0.35 20.80
C SER A 115 -9.20 0.33 21.92
N GLY A 116 -9.40 1.13 22.98
CA GLY A 116 -8.61 1.09 24.23
C GLY A 116 -7.08 1.17 24.09
N GLN A 117 -6.56 1.72 22.98
CA GLN A 117 -5.12 1.69 22.61
C GLN A 117 -4.52 0.28 22.44
N MET A 118 -5.36 -0.75 22.37
CA MET A 118 -4.97 -2.14 22.12
C MET A 118 -4.95 -2.46 20.63
N VAL A 119 -5.83 -1.79 19.88
CA VAL A 119 -5.99 -1.96 18.42
C VAL A 119 -5.66 -0.65 17.73
N TRP A 120 -4.72 -0.74 16.80
CA TRP A 120 -4.26 0.35 15.95
C TRP A 120 -4.53 0.01 14.50
N ARG A 121 -5.03 0.99 13.76
CA ARG A 121 -5.41 0.85 12.34
C ARG A 121 -4.66 1.87 11.51
N GLY A 122 -4.34 1.53 10.27
CA GLY A 122 -3.67 2.43 9.34
C GLY A 122 -3.97 2.05 7.90
N LEU A 123 -3.85 3.00 6.99
CA LEU A 123 -4.09 2.77 5.57
C LEU A 123 -2.77 2.75 4.81
N ILE A 124 -2.56 1.72 4.02
CA ILE A 124 -1.41 1.53 3.14
C ILE A 124 -1.91 1.68 1.69
N GLY A 125 -1.24 2.51 0.90
CA GLY A 125 -1.51 2.64 -0.52
C GLY A 125 -0.58 1.73 -1.30
N VAL A 126 -1.13 0.86 -2.13
CA VAL A 126 -0.36 0.05 -3.07
C VAL A 126 -0.23 0.85 -4.36
N ASP A 127 0.90 1.53 -4.58
CA ASP A 127 1.04 2.45 -5.72
C ASP A 127 0.82 1.74 -7.07
N LEU A 128 0.31 2.48 -8.04
CA LEU A 128 0.04 2.00 -9.40
C LEU A 128 1.25 1.33 -10.09
N ASP A 129 2.46 1.81 -9.82
CA ASP A 129 3.69 1.30 -10.44
C ASP A 129 4.51 0.42 -9.47
N VAL A 130 3.89 -0.05 -8.38
CA VAL A 130 4.53 -0.97 -7.42
C VAL A 130 5.04 -2.23 -8.13
N GLU A 131 6.18 -2.73 -7.65
CA GLU A 131 6.72 -4.00 -8.13
C GLU A 131 5.84 -5.17 -7.67
N VAL A 132 5.49 -6.07 -8.59
CA VAL A 132 4.73 -7.29 -8.27
C VAL A 132 5.66 -8.30 -7.61
N ARG A 133 5.57 -8.42 -6.29
CA ARG A 133 6.26 -9.41 -5.47
C ARG A 133 5.70 -9.37 -4.04
N GLU A 134 6.28 -10.19 -3.17
CA GLU A 134 6.13 -10.00 -1.73
C GLU A 134 6.89 -8.75 -1.26
N HIS A 135 6.19 -7.93 -0.48
CA HIS A 135 6.75 -6.77 0.23
C HIS A 135 6.58 -6.99 1.73
N LEU A 136 7.62 -6.70 2.51
CA LEU A 136 7.57 -6.85 3.96
C LEU A 136 7.17 -5.52 4.61
N VAL A 137 6.03 -5.53 5.29
CA VAL A 137 5.64 -4.46 6.20
C VAL A 137 6.37 -4.67 7.52
N SER A 138 7.17 -3.68 7.93
CA SER A 138 7.88 -3.70 9.20
C SER A 138 7.06 -2.98 10.25
N VAL A 139 6.73 -3.68 11.34
CA VAL A 139 5.94 -3.15 12.46
C VAL A 139 6.77 -3.25 13.73
N THR A 140 6.96 -2.13 14.41
CA THR A 140 7.56 -2.07 15.76
C THR A 140 6.50 -1.56 16.72
N VAL A 141 6.20 -2.32 17.75
CA VAL A 141 5.23 -1.98 18.80
C VAL A 141 5.97 -1.86 20.12
N ILE A 142 5.76 -0.77 20.84
CA ILE A 142 6.20 -0.62 22.23
C ILE A 142 4.96 -0.71 23.11
N THR A 143 4.90 -1.72 23.96
CA THR A 143 3.83 -1.96 24.93
C THR A 143 4.10 -1.25 26.26
N ALA A 144 3.11 -1.21 27.15
CA ALA A 144 3.22 -0.57 28.47
C ALA A 144 4.33 -1.12 29.39
N ASP A 145 4.83 -2.34 29.12
CA ASP A 145 5.98 -2.95 29.78
C ASP A 145 7.34 -2.55 29.16
N ASP A 146 7.34 -1.56 28.26
CA ASP A 146 8.49 -1.00 27.55
C ASP A 146 9.33 -2.02 26.76
N THR A 147 8.72 -3.15 26.39
CA THR A 147 9.37 -4.18 25.56
C THR A 147 9.04 -3.97 24.08
N PRO A 148 10.04 -3.67 23.21
CA PRO A 148 9.80 -3.58 21.77
C PRO A 148 9.49 -4.95 21.18
N VAL A 149 8.39 -5.04 20.43
CA VAL A 149 8.03 -6.20 19.63
C VAL A 149 8.14 -5.84 18.16
N HIS A 150 8.98 -6.57 17.43
CA HIS A 150 9.18 -6.41 16.00
C HIS A 150 8.45 -7.50 15.23
N VAL A 151 7.59 -7.12 14.29
CA VAL A 151 6.86 -8.02 13.41
C VAL A 151 7.19 -7.66 11.96
N ARG A 152 7.51 -8.68 11.16
CA ARG A 152 7.59 -8.57 9.69
C ARG A 152 6.36 -9.23 9.10
N TYR A 153 5.53 -8.44 8.45
CA TYR A 153 4.25 -8.89 7.91
C TYR A 153 4.31 -8.90 6.38
N PRO A 154 4.20 -10.08 5.72
CA PRO A 154 4.26 -10.15 4.27
C PRO A 154 2.97 -9.62 3.65
N LEU A 155 3.13 -8.77 2.63
CA LEU A 155 2.06 -8.26 1.78
C LEU A 155 2.40 -8.60 0.33
N THR A 156 1.73 -9.64 -0.20
CA THR A 156 2.01 -10.15 -1.55
C THR A 156 1.20 -9.40 -2.59
N VAL A 157 1.88 -8.53 -3.34
CA VAL A 157 1.26 -7.80 -4.46
C VAL A 157 1.16 -8.72 -5.66
N ILE A 158 -0.05 -8.88 -6.20
CA ILE A 158 -0.31 -9.67 -7.40
C ILE A 158 -0.50 -8.78 -8.63
N PRO A 159 -0.26 -9.28 -9.86
CA PRO A 159 -0.45 -8.48 -11.07
C PRO A 159 -1.88 -7.97 -11.24
N LYS A 160 -2.01 -6.78 -11.83
CA LYS A 160 -3.26 -6.22 -12.36
C LYS A 160 -3.05 -5.78 -13.79
N GLN A 161 -3.97 -6.16 -14.67
CA GLN A 161 -3.95 -5.69 -16.06
C GLN A 161 -4.72 -4.38 -16.17
N PHE A 162 -4.07 -3.36 -16.71
CA PHE A 162 -4.69 -2.07 -16.99
C PHE A 162 -4.94 -1.91 -18.49
N ALA A 163 -6.14 -1.43 -18.83
CA ALA A 163 -6.49 -1.13 -20.22
C ALA A 163 -5.49 -0.11 -20.81
N THR A 164 -5.03 -0.37 -22.03
CA THR A 164 -4.13 0.53 -22.76
C THR A 164 -4.78 0.98 -24.05
N ARG A 165 -4.77 2.28 -24.32
CA ARG A 165 -5.19 2.84 -25.61
C ARG A 165 -3.99 3.38 -26.39
N GLN A 166 -4.01 3.17 -27.69
CA GLN A 166 -3.04 3.68 -28.65
C GLN A 166 -3.75 4.74 -29.52
N LEU A 167 -3.23 5.96 -29.57
CA LEU A 167 -3.79 7.03 -30.40
C LEU A 167 -2.69 7.70 -31.23
N THR A 168 -3.02 8.00 -32.49
CA THR A 168 -2.21 8.86 -33.35
C THR A 168 -2.85 10.24 -33.36
N VAL A 169 -2.11 11.24 -32.90
CA VAL A 169 -2.59 12.63 -32.77
C VAL A 169 -1.56 13.59 -33.35
N ALA A 170 -2.02 14.71 -33.91
CA ALA A 170 -1.10 15.68 -34.47
C ALA A 170 -0.13 16.24 -33.38
N PRO A 171 1.16 16.47 -33.69
CA PRO A 171 2.19 16.77 -32.67
C PRO A 171 1.87 17.97 -31.75
N GLN A 172 1.14 18.96 -32.27
CA GLN A 172 0.73 20.13 -31.50
C GLN A 172 -0.18 19.80 -30.31
N TYR A 173 -0.84 18.63 -30.30
CA TYR A 173 -1.70 18.19 -29.20
C TYR A 173 -0.96 17.46 -28.08
N VAL A 174 0.35 17.22 -28.25
CA VAL A 174 1.13 16.40 -27.30
C VAL A 174 2.41 17.05 -26.80
N ASN A 175 2.86 18.12 -27.44
CA ASN A 175 4.09 18.83 -27.09
C ASN A 175 3.75 20.24 -26.58
N PRO A 176 3.81 20.48 -25.25
CA PRO A 176 3.66 21.82 -24.69
C PRO A 176 4.73 22.78 -25.21
N THR A 177 4.43 24.08 -25.24
CA THR A 177 5.45 25.12 -25.46
C THR A 177 6.45 25.16 -24.29
N PRO A 178 7.65 25.75 -24.45
CA PRO A 178 8.61 25.91 -23.36
C PRO A 178 8.02 26.60 -22.12
N GLU A 179 7.19 27.64 -22.31
CA GLU A 179 6.53 28.37 -21.24
C GLU A 179 5.50 27.48 -20.52
N ALA A 180 4.72 26.71 -21.28
CA ALA A 180 3.78 25.74 -20.71
C ALA A 180 4.53 24.64 -19.95
N LEU A 181 5.68 24.18 -20.45
CA LEU A 181 6.51 23.19 -19.77
C LEU A 181 7.04 23.70 -18.43
N ALA A 182 7.50 24.96 -18.38
CA ALA A 182 7.94 25.58 -17.13
C ALA A 182 6.80 25.66 -16.10
N ARG A 183 5.58 26.08 -16.53
CA ARG A 183 4.37 26.06 -15.69
C ARG A 183 4.08 24.65 -15.16
N ILE A 184 4.06 23.65 -16.05
CA ILE A 184 3.81 22.24 -15.68
C ILE A 184 4.81 21.75 -14.63
N GLN A 185 6.09 22.07 -14.78
CA GLN A 185 7.13 21.64 -13.83
C GLN A 185 6.94 22.28 -12.45
N GLN A 186 6.61 23.58 -12.41
CA GLN A 186 6.34 24.28 -11.15
C GLN A 186 5.09 23.73 -10.45
N GLU A 187 4.01 23.50 -11.20
CA GLU A 187 2.77 22.92 -10.68
C GLU A 187 2.95 21.48 -10.18
N ALA A 188 3.73 20.67 -10.91
CA ALA A 188 4.08 19.32 -10.49
C ALA A 188 4.89 19.34 -9.19
N ALA A 189 5.88 20.22 -9.06
CA ALA A 189 6.64 20.36 -7.82
C ALA A 189 5.74 20.76 -6.64
N ARG A 190 4.85 21.75 -6.84
CA ARG A 190 3.89 22.19 -5.80
C ARG A 190 2.99 21.05 -5.34
N THR A 191 2.40 20.31 -6.27
CA THR A 191 1.48 19.20 -5.95
C THR A 191 2.20 18.01 -5.32
N THR A 192 3.42 17.70 -5.75
CA THR A 192 4.26 16.68 -5.10
C THR A 192 4.54 17.04 -3.65
N THR A 193 4.97 18.27 -3.36
CA THR A 193 5.21 18.70 -1.97
C THR A 193 3.95 18.58 -1.09
N ILE A 194 2.76 18.89 -1.63
CA ILE A 194 1.50 18.70 -0.92
C ILE A 194 1.27 17.22 -0.58
N PHE A 195 1.43 16.31 -1.55
CA PHE A 195 1.18 14.88 -1.33
C PHE A 195 2.25 14.16 -0.50
N GLU A 196 3.45 14.73 -0.39
CA GLU A 196 4.53 14.25 0.48
C GLU A 196 4.40 14.75 1.92
N THR A 197 3.63 15.82 2.15
CA THR A 197 3.34 16.30 3.50
C THR A 197 2.46 15.29 4.22
N GLN A 198 2.68 15.06 5.52
CA GLN A 198 1.83 14.21 6.34
C GLN A 198 1.31 14.99 7.55
N THR A 199 0.01 15.26 7.57
CA THR A 199 -0.69 15.76 8.76
C THR A 199 -0.95 14.58 9.70
N PRO A 200 -0.38 14.52 10.92
CA PRO A 200 -0.44 13.31 11.75
C PRO A 200 -1.80 13.06 12.41
N GLN A 201 -2.70 14.03 12.38
CA GLN A 201 -4.04 13.92 12.92
C GLN A 201 -5.00 13.35 11.88
N ARG A 202 -5.71 12.28 12.23
CA ARG A 202 -6.87 11.81 11.45
C ARG A 202 -8.02 12.80 11.60
N VAL A 203 -8.49 13.39 10.50
CA VAL A 203 -9.70 14.24 10.53
C VAL A 203 -10.94 13.57 9.92
N TRP A 204 -10.75 12.59 9.03
CA TRP A 204 -11.84 11.81 8.44
C TRP A 204 -12.47 10.81 9.43
N ARG A 205 -13.74 10.46 9.21
CA ARG A 205 -14.51 9.49 10.03
C ARG A 205 -15.35 8.57 9.15
N GLY A 206 -15.51 7.32 9.55
CA GLY A 206 -16.33 6.35 8.82
C GLY A 206 -15.89 6.18 7.36
N SER A 207 -16.87 5.89 6.50
CA SER A 207 -16.67 5.63 5.07
C SER A 207 -16.49 6.91 4.24
N PHE A 208 -15.83 6.79 3.10
CA PHE A 208 -15.75 7.86 2.10
C PHE A 208 -16.93 7.79 1.14
N LEU A 209 -17.59 8.92 0.91
CA LEU A 209 -18.73 9.02 0.01
C LEU A 209 -18.31 9.33 -1.43
N ALA A 210 -19.15 8.99 -2.39
CA ALA A 210 -18.98 9.45 -3.75
C ALA A 210 -19.13 10.99 -3.80
N PRO A 211 -18.19 11.73 -4.42
CA PRO A 211 -18.22 13.20 -4.44
C PRO A 211 -19.28 13.79 -5.37
N VAL A 212 -19.89 12.98 -6.25
CA VAL A 212 -21.03 13.35 -7.11
C VAL A 212 -21.99 12.17 -7.23
N PRO A 213 -23.28 12.40 -7.51
CA PRO A 213 -24.23 11.33 -7.79
C PRO A 213 -23.87 10.50 -9.02
N GLY A 214 -24.25 9.22 -9.01
CA GLY A 214 -24.07 8.30 -10.14
C GLY A 214 -22.97 7.27 -9.94
N LYS A 215 -22.89 6.29 -10.86
CA LYS A 215 -21.86 5.26 -10.80
C LYS A 215 -20.54 5.80 -11.33
N ALA A 216 -19.49 5.65 -10.54
CA ALA A 216 -18.12 5.85 -11.00
C ALA A 216 -17.79 4.86 -12.13
N THR A 217 -17.00 5.30 -13.10
CA THR A 217 -16.24 4.39 -13.94
C THR A 217 -14.81 4.37 -13.43
N SER A 218 -14.30 3.23 -12.95
CA SER A 218 -12.88 3.11 -12.58
C SER A 218 -12.05 3.13 -13.86
N SER A 219 -11.66 4.34 -14.25
CA SER A 219 -10.65 4.61 -15.27
C SER A 219 -9.24 4.51 -14.69
N PHE A 220 -9.10 4.21 -13.39
CA PHE A 220 -7.85 4.12 -12.68
C PHE A 220 -6.86 3.15 -13.34
N GLY A 221 -5.61 3.57 -13.43
CA GLY A 221 -4.50 2.83 -14.01
C GLY A 221 -4.54 2.71 -15.53
N ARG A 222 -5.62 3.15 -16.21
CA ARG A 222 -5.71 3.13 -17.68
C ARG A 222 -4.50 3.86 -18.29
N ARG A 223 -3.81 3.19 -19.22
CA ARG A 223 -2.61 3.71 -19.89
C ARG A 223 -2.96 4.27 -21.26
N SER A 224 -2.23 5.32 -21.64
CA SER A 224 -2.35 5.94 -22.97
C SER A 224 -0.98 5.99 -23.63
N VAL A 225 -0.93 5.68 -24.92
CA VAL A 225 0.27 5.81 -25.75
C VAL A 225 -0.09 6.66 -26.94
N PHE A 226 0.55 7.83 -27.07
CA PHE A 226 0.29 8.80 -28.14
C PHE A 226 1.50 8.90 -29.05
N ASN A 227 1.32 8.62 -30.34
CA ASN A 227 2.40 8.61 -31.33
C ASN A 227 3.57 7.68 -30.92
N GLY A 228 3.23 6.50 -30.39
CA GLY A 228 4.21 5.52 -29.89
C GLY A 228 4.86 5.87 -28.55
N GLN A 229 4.51 7.02 -27.94
CA GLN A 229 5.08 7.46 -26.67
C GLN A 229 4.10 7.26 -25.51
N PRO A 230 4.46 6.48 -24.47
CA PRO A 230 3.64 6.35 -23.26
C PRO A 230 3.36 7.69 -22.60
N ARG A 231 2.17 7.81 -22.01
CA ARG A 231 1.73 8.95 -21.19
C ARG A 231 1.48 8.51 -19.77
N SER A 232 1.42 9.48 -18.87
CA SER A 232 1.05 9.24 -17.48
C SER A 232 -0.25 8.42 -17.43
N PRO A 233 -0.27 7.32 -16.66
CA PRO A 233 -1.49 6.57 -16.44
C PRO A 233 -2.56 7.42 -15.76
N HIS A 234 -3.81 7.02 -15.92
CA HIS A 234 -4.93 7.65 -15.25
C HIS A 234 -4.89 7.39 -13.74
N SER A 235 -4.72 8.41 -12.90
CA SER A 235 -4.46 8.25 -11.46
C SER A 235 -5.70 8.34 -10.57
N GLY A 236 -6.89 8.33 -11.16
CA GLY A 236 -8.15 8.50 -10.43
C GLY A 236 -9.32 7.77 -11.07
N ALA A 237 -10.51 8.03 -10.55
CA ALA A 237 -11.78 7.57 -11.12
C ALA A 237 -12.51 8.75 -11.76
N ASP A 238 -13.18 8.49 -12.89
CA ASP A 238 -13.99 9.50 -13.58
C ASP A 238 -15.48 9.24 -13.31
N PHE A 239 -16.19 10.32 -13.00
CA PHE A 239 -17.62 10.34 -12.79
C PHE A 239 -18.26 11.19 -13.89
N ARG A 240 -19.13 10.57 -14.68
CA ARG A 240 -19.94 11.32 -15.65
C ARG A 240 -20.96 12.13 -14.87
N ALA A 241 -20.89 13.45 -15.02
CA ALA A 241 -21.82 14.40 -14.44
C ALA A 241 -21.95 15.59 -15.38
N ILE A 242 -23.10 16.25 -15.36
CA ILE A 242 -23.32 17.45 -16.15
C ILE A 242 -22.53 18.61 -15.55
N GLU A 243 -22.11 19.56 -16.39
CA GLU A 243 -21.46 20.79 -15.93
C GLU A 243 -22.35 21.53 -14.91
N GLY A 244 -21.74 22.08 -13.87
CA GLY A 244 -22.42 22.74 -12.76
C GLY A 244 -22.91 21.81 -11.65
N THR A 245 -22.83 20.47 -11.82
CA THR A 245 -23.16 19.52 -10.73
C THR A 245 -22.29 19.83 -9.50
N PRO A 246 -22.87 20.01 -8.30
CA PRO A 246 -22.08 20.22 -7.08
C PRO A 246 -21.17 19.03 -6.81
N VAL A 247 -19.90 19.30 -6.53
CA VAL A 247 -18.90 18.34 -6.07
C VAL A 247 -18.80 18.47 -4.57
N THR A 248 -19.08 17.39 -3.84
CA THR A 248 -19.05 17.38 -2.37
C THR A 248 -17.79 16.71 -1.82
N ALA A 249 -17.34 17.17 -0.65
CA ALA A 249 -16.23 16.53 0.05
C ALA A 249 -16.62 15.09 0.45
N PRO A 250 -15.83 14.07 0.06
CA PRO A 250 -16.15 12.66 0.32
C PRO A 250 -16.01 12.32 1.81
N ASN A 251 -15.24 13.10 2.55
CA ASN A 251 -15.10 13.05 4.00
C ASN A 251 -14.55 14.39 4.51
N ARG A 252 -14.52 14.58 5.84
CA ARG A 252 -13.94 15.77 6.47
C ARG A 252 -12.49 15.97 6.04
N GLY A 253 -12.10 17.20 5.74
CA GLY A 253 -10.75 17.54 5.31
C GLY A 253 -10.45 19.03 5.36
N ARG A 254 -9.19 19.39 5.17
CA ARG A 254 -8.74 20.77 4.98
C ARG A 254 -8.39 21.01 3.52
N VAL A 255 -8.84 22.12 2.95
CA VAL A 255 -8.43 22.55 1.61
C VAL A 255 -6.96 22.98 1.66
N VAL A 256 -6.09 22.24 0.99
CA VAL A 256 -4.64 22.53 0.90
C VAL A 256 -4.21 23.01 -0.48
N LEU A 257 -5.12 22.94 -1.46
CA LEU A 257 -4.95 23.54 -2.78
C LEU A 257 -6.29 23.97 -3.33
N ARG A 258 -6.36 25.18 -3.88
CA ARG A 258 -7.40 25.65 -4.77
C ARG A 258 -6.72 26.43 -5.89
N SER A 259 -6.65 25.85 -7.09
CA SER A 259 -5.87 26.44 -8.18
C SER A 259 -6.39 26.05 -9.55
N ASP A 260 -6.06 26.86 -10.56
CA ASP A 260 -6.07 26.42 -11.97
C ASP A 260 -4.70 25.84 -12.34
N LEU A 261 -4.65 24.56 -12.68
CA LEU A 261 -3.44 23.87 -13.14
C LEU A 261 -3.52 23.57 -14.63
N TYR A 262 -2.37 23.55 -15.32
CA TYR A 262 -2.31 23.40 -16.77
C TYR A 262 -3.07 22.16 -17.30
N PHE A 263 -2.88 20.99 -16.67
CA PHE A 263 -3.57 19.76 -17.09
C PHE A 263 -4.92 19.58 -16.41
N SER A 264 -4.99 19.86 -15.11
CA SER A 264 -6.15 19.55 -14.29
C SER A 264 -7.24 20.62 -14.32
N GLY A 265 -6.95 21.79 -14.89
CA GLY A 265 -7.85 22.94 -14.84
C GLY A 265 -8.06 23.42 -13.40
N ASN A 266 -9.23 24.00 -13.14
CA ASN A 266 -9.65 24.33 -11.79
C ASN A 266 -9.73 23.05 -10.94
N CYS A 267 -9.06 23.06 -9.81
CA CYS A 267 -8.91 21.88 -8.98
C CYS A 267 -8.82 22.21 -7.49
N VAL A 268 -9.22 21.25 -6.67
CA VAL A 268 -9.19 21.31 -5.20
C VAL A 268 -8.46 20.08 -4.66
N ILE A 269 -7.54 20.26 -3.72
CA ILE A 269 -6.97 19.18 -2.91
C ILE A 269 -7.48 19.33 -1.47
N LEU A 270 -8.02 18.23 -0.93
CA LEU A 270 -8.34 18.08 0.49
C LEU A 270 -7.30 17.19 1.17
N ASP A 271 -6.77 17.64 2.29
CA ASP A 271 -5.99 16.84 3.25
C ASP A 271 -6.95 16.27 4.31
N HIS A 272 -7.05 14.95 4.37
CA HIS A 272 -7.85 14.24 5.37
C HIS A 272 -7.02 13.82 6.59
N GLY A 273 -5.71 14.07 6.57
CA GLY A 273 -4.77 13.60 7.56
C GLY A 273 -4.25 12.20 7.28
N LEU A 274 -3.24 11.79 8.04
CA LEU A 274 -2.54 10.50 7.90
C LEU A 274 -1.98 10.25 6.49
N GLY A 275 -1.65 11.32 5.76
CA GLY A 275 -1.17 11.24 4.38
C GLY A 275 -2.23 10.81 3.37
N LEU A 276 -3.52 10.98 3.68
CA LEU A 276 -4.66 10.70 2.80
C LEU A 276 -5.20 12.01 2.21
N TYR A 277 -5.23 12.09 0.89
CA TYR A 277 -5.66 13.25 0.13
C TYR A 277 -6.71 12.90 -0.91
N SER A 278 -7.69 13.78 -1.10
CA SER A 278 -8.57 13.79 -2.27
C SER A 278 -8.20 14.94 -3.19
N PHE A 279 -8.19 14.68 -4.50
CA PHE A 279 -7.96 15.69 -5.53
C PHE A 279 -9.10 15.68 -6.55
N PHE A 280 -9.76 16.82 -6.71
CA PHE A 280 -10.84 17.04 -7.67
C PHE A 280 -10.35 17.93 -8.79
N ALA A 281 -10.48 17.48 -10.04
CA ALA A 281 -10.03 18.22 -11.22
C ALA A 281 -11.18 18.53 -12.18
N HIS A 282 -10.86 19.40 -13.13
CA HIS A 282 -11.71 19.83 -14.25
C HIS A 282 -12.95 20.61 -13.79
N LEU A 283 -12.86 21.31 -12.66
CA LEU A 283 -14.00 22.04 -12.10
C LEU A 283 -14.39 23.25 -12.97
N SER A 284 -15.66 23.62 -12.99
CA SER A 284 -16.12 24.86 -13.63
C SER A 284 -15.94 26.06 -12.68
N GLY A 285 -15.98 25.81 -11.37
CA GLY A 285 -15.78 26.82 -10.34
C GLY A 285 -15.56 26.18 -8.96
N PHE A 286 -15.35 27.04 -7.98
CA PHE A 286 -15.01 26.67 -6.60
C PHE A 286 -16.10 27.12 -5.63
N ALA A 287 -16.25 26.40 -4.52
CA ALA A 287 -17.11 26.78 -3.41
C ALA A 287 -16.33 26.99 -2.09
N VAL A 288 -15.00 26.88 -2.14
CA VAL A 288 -14.08 26.94 -0.99
C VAL A 288 -12.80 27.70 -1.33
N GLU A 289 -12.08 28.12 -0.29
CA GLU A 289 -10.77 28.76 -0.33
C GLU A 289 -9.65 27.84 0.22
N GLU A 290 -8.39 28.12 -0.11
CA GLU A 290 -7.26 27.45 0.55
C GLU A 290 -7.27 27.76 2.06
N GLY A 291 -7.15 26.72 2.88
CA GLY A 291 -7.18 26.80 4.34
C GLY A 291 -8.53 26.42 4.97
N ASP A 292 -9.62 26.42 4.20
CA ASP A 292 -10.95 26.04 4.69
C ASP A 292 -10.96 24.61 5.23
N VAL A 293 -11.81 24.38 6.24
CA VAL A 293 -12.11 23.04 6.75
C VAL A 293 -13.53 22.71 6.33
N VAL A 294 -13.69 21.57 5.66
CA VAL A 294 -14.97 21.07 5.17
C VAL A 294 -15.32 19.76 5.86
N ASP A 295 -16.60 19.54 6.10
CA ASP A 295 -17.15 18.26 6.56
C ASP A 295 -17.64 17.41 5.38
N SER A 296 -17.94 16.13 5.63
CA SER A 296 -18.46 15.23 4.59
C SER A 296 -19.78 15.79 4.04
N GLY A 297 -19.90 15.84 2.71
CA GLY A 297 -21.08 16.37 2.02
C GLY A 297 -21.04 17.87 1.71
N ASP A 298 -20.11 18.64 2.28
CA ASP A 298 -19.96 20.06 1.95
C ASP A 298 -19.53 20.24 0.50
N VAL A 299 -20.10 21.23 -0.19
CA VAL A 299 -19.76 21.54 -1.59
C VAL A 299 -18.39 22.20 -1.65
N VAL A 300 -17.48 21.62 -2.44
CA VAL A 300 -16.11 22.14 -2.64
C VAL A 300 -15.93 22.81 -4.01
N GLY A 301 -16.83 22.53 -4.95
CA GLY A 301 -16.80 23.13 -6.28
C GLY A 301 -17.87 22.53 -7.16
N TYR A 302 -17.72 22.73 -8.47
CA TYR A 302 -18.72 22.32 -9.44
C TYR A 302 -18.06 21.61 -10.61
N VAL A 303 -18.69 20.54 -11.08
CA VAL A 303 -18.24 19.79 -12.27
C VAL A 303 -18.11 20.74 -13.46
N GLY A 304 -17.05 20.57 -14.25
CA GLY A 304 -16.81 21.36 -15.45
C GLY A 304 -15.99 20.62 -16.48
N ALA A 305 -15.37 21.37 -17.38
CA ALA A 305 -14.51 20.87 -18.43
C ALA A 305 -13.22 21.71 -18.59
N THR A 306 -12.69 22.26 -17.49
CA THR A 306 -11.46 23.06 -17.52
C THR A 306 -10.20 22.18 -17.58
N GLY A 307 -9.10 22.76 -18.05
CA GLY A 307 -7.86 22.01 -18.27
C GLY A 307 -7.92 21.11 -19.51
N ARG A 308 -7.21 19.98 -19.47
CA ARG A 308 -7.02 19.12 -20.65
C ARG A 308 -8.05 17.99 -20.69
N VAL A 309 -9.28 18.32 -21.08
CA VAL A 309 -10.40 17.37 -21.19
C VAL A 309 -11.23 17.58 -22.46
N THR A 310 -12.02 16.58 -22.84
CA THR A 310 -12.88 16.62 -24.03
C THR A 310 -14.34 16.93 -23.73
N GLY A 311 -14.73 17.00 -22.45
CA GLY A 311 -16.08 17.32 -22.04
C GLY A 311 -16.30 17.18 -20.54
N PRO A 312 -17.46 17.61 -20.03
CA PRO A 312 -17.72 17.67 -18.60
C PRO A 312 -17.69 16.30 -17.91
N HIS A 313 -16.92 16.22 -16.82
CA HIS A 313 -16.88 15.10 -15.87
C HIS A 313 -16.15 15.53 -14.61
N LEU A 314 -16.31 14.79 -13.52
CA LEU A 314 -15.42 14.89 -12.37
C LEU A 314 -14.31 13.85 -12.48
N HIS A 315 -13.08 14.30 -12.36
CA HIS A 315 -11.94 13.43 -12.10
C HIS A 315 -11.57 13.49 -10.61
N TRP A 316 -11.69 12.36 -9.90
CA TRP A 316 -11.31 12.24 -8.50
C TRP A 316 -10.08 11.33 -8.37
N THR A 317 -8.98 11.89 -7.88
CA THR A 317 -7.77 11.15 -7.51
C THR A 317 -7.70 11.02 -5.99
N VAL A 318 -7.25 9.87 -5.50
CA VAL A 318 -6.83 9.69 -4.11
C VAL A 318 -5.32 9.47 -4.08
N ARG A 319 -4.65 10.21 -3.20
CA ARG A 319 -3.26 9.95 -2.81
C ARG A 319 -3.23 9.49 -1.38
N LEU A 320 -2.54 8.39 -1.13
CA LEU A 320 -2.42 7.80 0.19
C LEU A 320 -0.95 7.45 0.40
N ASN A 321 -0.28 7.97 1.45
CA ASN A 321 1.16 7.79 1.68
C ASN A 321 2.01 7.93 0.39
N THR A 322 1.78 9.01 -0.36
CA THR A 322 2.35 9.32 -1.68
C THR A 322 1.88 8.44 -2.86
N ALA A 323 1.36 7.24 -2.57
CA ALA A 323 0.86 6.29 -3.56
C ALA A 323 -0.38 6.79 -4.30
N ARG A 324 -0.48 6.45 -5.59
CA ARG A 324 -1.70 6.58 -6.40
C ARG A 324 -2.58 5.37 -6.15
N VAL A 325 -3.79 5.60 -5.64
CA VAL A 325 -4.75 4.53 -5.37
C VAL A 325 -6.10 4.82 -6.02
N ASP A 326 -6.82 3.76 -6.37
CA ASP A 326 -8.17 3.82 -6.88
C ASP A 326 -9.12 4.33 -5.77
N PRO A 327 -9.80 5.48 -5.97
CA PRO A 327 -10.75 5.98 -4.99
C PRO A 327 -11.84 4.97 -4.62
N LEU A 328 -12.21 4.08 -5.54
CA LEU A 328 -13.20 3.05 -5.26
C LEU A 328 -12.68 1.95 -4.32
N SER A 329 -11.37 1.69 -4.33
CA SER A 329 -10.74 0.80 -3.35
C SER A 329 -10.83 1.39 -1.94
N LEU A 330 -10.58 2.71 -1.80
CA LEU A 330 -10.71 3.42 -0.53
C LEU A 330 -12.15 3.34 0.01
N MET A 331 -13.15 3.60 -0.85
CA MET A 331 -14.56 3.55 -0.45
C MET A 331 -14.96 2.15 0.04
N GLU A 332 -14.48 1.10 -0.61
CA GLU A 332 -14.83 -0.28 -0.27
C GLU A 332 -14.12 -0.77 1.00
N VAL A 333 -12.83 -0.45 1.17
CA VAL A 333 -12.07 -0.87 2.36
C VAL A 333 -12.57 -0.21 3.64
N LEU A 334 -13.03 1.03 3.55
CA LEU A 334 -13.59 1.78 4.69
C LEU A 334 -15.12 1.68 4.77
N PHE A 335 -15.75 0.80 4.00
CA PHE A 335 -17.19 0.60 4.08
C PHE A 335 -17.54 -0.04 5.42
N ASP A 336 -18.40 0.64 6.19
CA ASP A 336 -18.95 0.10 7.43
C ASP A 336 -20.41 -0.30 7.18
N ASP A 337 -20.71 -1.60 7.28
CA ASP A 337 -22.06 -2.18 7.17
C ASP A 337 -22.98 -1.73 8.33
N SER A 338 -22.47 -0.98 9.32
CA SER A 338 -23.22 -0.58 10.52
C SER A 338 -24.38 0.40 10.27
N GLY A 339 -24.52 0.94 9.06
CA GLY A 339 -25.74 1.64 8.63
C GLY A 339 -26.05 2.96 9.36
N THR A 340 -25.11 3.52 10.13
CA THR A 340 -25.27 4.84 10.73
C THR A 340 -24.76 5.93 9.79
N TYR A 341 -25.68 6.54 9.05
CA TYR A 341 -25.48 7.81 8.33
C TYR A 341 -25.92 8.98 9.21
#